data_AF-A0A9Q1FE65-F1
#
_entry.id   AF-A0A9Q1FE65-F1
#
_cell.length_a   1.000
_cell.length_b   1.000
_cell.length_c   1.000
_cell.angle_alpha   90.00
_cell.angle_beta   90.00
_cell.angle_gamma   90.00
#
_symmetry.space_group_name_H-M   'P 1'
#
loop_
_entity.id
_entity.type
_entity.pdbx_description
1 polymer ?
#
loop_
_entity_poly.entity_id
_entity_poly.type
_entity_poly.pdbx_seq_one_letter_code
_entity_poly.pdbx_strand_id
1 'polypeptide(L)'
;MVSVSMDGPSVNWKFFDLLQKEQAEQCGGAQLTVVGSCGLHTLHNAFKSGFSVWHLEKVLRALHTIFHNVPARRADFCTLTKTSVVPLPFCGHRWIENLPVVKRAIEIWPMIVMYLDAVTRKKLPNPGTSSYDTLAEARKDPFIMAKFHFFMALSMTFSTFLTKYQTDEPVMPFISKALAVLMKSLLRRFIKGQVLEGITTVQMVSLDVTDKQLRVCAKDVDIGLGAEVVLKELQGRPSSSIGELSILEFRRDCMTNIS
;
A
#
# COMPACT_ATOMS: atom_id res chain seq x y z
N MET A 1 -23.17 9.90 18.21
CA MET A 1 -21.71 9.65 18.25
C MET A 1 -21.04 11.00 18.31
N VAL A 2 -20.27 11.28 19.36
CA VAL A 2 -19.55 12.56 19.52
C VAL A 2 -18.12 12.33 19.04
N SER A 3 -17.71 13.01 17.97
CA SER A 3 -16.32 13.05 17.55
C SER A 3 -15.66 14.27 18.15
N VAL A 4 -14.70 14.04 19.05
CA VAL A 4 -13.81 15.10 19.53
C VAL A 4 -12.59 15.08 18.63
N SER A 5 -12.52 16.01 17.66
CA SER A 5 -11.35 16.18 16.80
C SER A 5 -10.69 17.53 17.07
N MET A 6 -9.44 17.52 17.49
CA MET A 6 -8.57 18.71 17.58
C MET A 6 -7.16 18.38 17.07
N ASP A 7 -6.41 19.43 16.71
CA ASP A 7 -5.03 19.31 16.22
C ASP A 7 -4.14 18.64 17.27
N GLY A 8 -3.64 17.44 16.94
CA GLY A 8 -2.64 16.71 17.72
C GLY A 8 -3.21 15.66 18.70
N PRO A 9 -2.57 14.48 18.84
CA PRO A 9 -3.05 13.40 19.71
C PRO A 9 -3.25 13.82 21.17
N SER A 10 -2.34 14.64 21.72
CA SER A 10 -2.31 14.98 23.14
C SER A 10 -3.41 15.96 23.57
N VAL A 11 -3.81 16.88 22.68
CA VAL A 11 -4.85 17.89 22.95
C VAL A 11 -6.22 17.22 23.03
N ASN A 12 -6.45 16.22 22.18
CA ASN A 12 -7.70 15.48 22.12
C ASN A 12 -7.98 14.68 23.39
N TRP A 13 -6.96 14.02 23.96
CA TRP A 13 -7.13 13.21 25.17
C TRP A 13 -7.46 14.06 26.40
N LYS A 14 -6.80 15.22 26.56
CA LYS A 14 -7.05 16.09 27.72
C LYS A 14 -8.47 16.65 27.73
N PHE A 15 -8.96 17.10 26.58
CA PHE A 15 -10.35 17.54 26.46
C PHE A 15 -11.32 16.38 26.72
N PHE A 16 -11.05 15.21 26.14
CA PHE A 16 -11.88 14.02 26.35
C PHE A 16 -11.98 13.65 27.84
N ASP A 17 -10.86 13.67 28.56
CA ASP A 17 -10.84 13.41 30.01
C ASP A 17 -11.69 14.41 30.80
N LEU A 18 -11.65 15.68 30.41
CA LEU A 18 -12.47 16.73 31.04
C LEU A 18 -13.96 16.52 30.73
N LEU A 19 -14.31 16.22 29.48
CA LEU A 19 -15.67 15.93 29.04
C LEU A 19 -16.25 14.72 29.79
N GLN A 20 -15.45 13.64 29.96
CA GLN A 20 -15.87 12.46 30.72
C GLN A 20 -16.15 12.77 32.18
N LYS A 21 -15.35 13.65 32.82
CA LYS A 21 -15.57 14.06 34.20
C LYS A 21 -16.86 14.86 34.34
N GLU A 22 -17.04 15.86 33.49
CA GLU A 22 -18.24 16.70 33.52
C GLU A 22 -19.51 15.90 33.21
N GLN A 23 -19.45 14.99 32.24
CA GLN A 23 -20.59 14.13 31.92
C GLN A 23 -20.91 13.15 33.06
N ALA A 24 -19.90 12.60 33.73
CA ALA A 24 -20.12 11.77 34.91
C ALA A 24 -20.77 12.55 36.06
N GLU A 25 -20.36 13.80 36.30
CA GLU A 25 -20.96 14.68 37.31
C GLU A 25 -22.43 15.01 36.98
N GLN A 26 -22.72 15.31 35.71
CA GLN A 26 -24.07 15.71 35.28
C GLN A 26 -25.04 14.55 35.06
N CYS A 27 -24.53 13.34 34.79
CA CYS A 27 -25.34 12.17 34.42
C CYS A 27 -25.24 11.02 35.42
N GLY A 28 -25.05 11.31 36.72
CA GLY A 28 -25.12 10.30 37.78
C GLY A 28 -24.05 9.21 37.67
N GLY A 29 -22.85 9.58 37.23
CA GLY A 29 -21.71 8.68 37.04
C GLY A 29 -21.65 7.99 35.67
N ALA A 30 -22.59 8.26 34.76
CA ALA A 30 -22.52 7.72 33.40
C ALA A 30 -21.30 8.26 32.64
N GLN A 31 -20.69 7.41 31.81
CA GLN A 31 -19.52 7.74 31.00
C GLN A 31 -19.75 7.42 29.53
N LEU A 32 -19.17 8.21 28.62
CA LEU A 32 -19.16 7.91 27.19
C LEU A 32 -18.25 6.72 26.91
N THR A 33 -18.68 5.85 25.99
CA THR A 33 -17.84 4.76 25.49
C THR A 33 -16.69 5.32 24.66
N VAL A 34 -15.46 5.02 25.07
CA VAL A 34 -14.25 5.48 24.39
C VAL A 34 -13.90 4.52 23.27
N VAL A 35 -13.85 5.04 22.03
CA VAL A 35 -13.50 4.25 20.83
C VAL A 35 -12.04 4.47 20.40
N GLY A 36 -11.36 5.45 21.02
CA GLY A 36 -9.96 5.76 20.77
C GLY A 36 -9.75 6.79 19.66
N SER A 37 -8.48 6.97 19.27
CA SER A 37 -8.10 7.83 18.14
C SER A 37 -8.29 7.12 16.80
N CYS A 38 -8.17 7.86 15.69
CA CYS A 38 -8.36 7.31 14.35
C CYS A 38 -7.32 6.22 14.01
N GLY A 39 -7.73 4.94 14.12
CA GLY A 39 -6.89 3.77 13.85
C GLY A 39 -6.43 3.63 12.38
N LEU A 40 -7.02 4.38 11.45
CA LEU A 40 -6.54 4.42 10.06
C LEU A 40 -5.11 4.93 9.96
N HIS A 41 -4.69 5.88 10.80
CA HIS A 41 -3.30 6.36 10.81
C HIS A 41 -2.31 5.23 11.11
N THR A 42 -2.65 4.34 12.05
CA THR A 42 -1.84 3.15 12.37
C THR A 42 -1.75 2.23 11.15
N LEU A 43 -2.86 2.00 10.44
CA LEU A 43 -2.86 1.18 9.22
C LEU A 43 -2.06 1.82 8.09
N HIS A 44 -2.18 3.14 7.86
CA HIS A 44 -1.38 3.86 6.87
C HIS A 44 0.11 3.77 7.18
N ASN A 45 0.51 3.91 8.45
CA ASN A 45 1.90 3.83 8.87
C ASN A 45 2.45 2.40 8.77
N ALA A 46 1.68 1.38 9.17
CA ALA A 46 2.08 -0.02 9.01
C ALA A 46 2.27 -0.37 7.53
N PHE A 47 1.31 0.03 6.68
CA PHE A 47 1.39 -0.18 5.24
C PHE A 47 2.60 0.56 4.64
N LYS A 48 2.85 1.81 5.03
CA LYS A 48 4.05 2.57 4.65
C LYS A 48 5.33 1.82 5.01
N SER A 49 5.45 1.37 6.26
CA SER A 49 6.64 0.66 6.73
C SER A 49 6.93 -0.56 5.86
N GLY A 50 5.91 -1.35 5.52
CA GLY A 50 6.11 -2.55 4.72
C GLY A 50 6.49 -2.35 3.25
N PHE A 51 6.38 -1.13 2.72
CA PHE A 51 6.85 -0.80 1.37
C PHE A 51 8.06 0.13 1.34
N SER A 52 8.48 0.65 2.49
CA SER A 52 9.58 1.63 2.57
C SER A 52 10.92 1.03 2.09
N VAL A 53 11.13 -0.28 2.25
CA VAL A 53 12.33 -1.00 1.79
C VAL A 53 12.50 -0.91 0.27
N TRP A 54 11.40 -0.92 -0.48
CA TRP A 54 11.44 -0.84 -1.94
C TRP A 54 11.39 0.60 -2.47
N HIS A 55 11.22 1.58 -1.59
CA HIS A 55 11.09 3.00 -1.96
C HIS A 55 10.02 3.28 -3.04
N LEU A 56 8.93 2.49 -3.06
CA LEU A 56 7.88 2.63 -4.08
C LEU A 56 7.24 4.01 -4.07
N GLU A 57 7.19 4.69 -2.92
CA GLU A 57 6.71 6.06 -2.82
C GLU A 57 7.52 7.02 -3.68
N LYS A 58 8.84 6.82 -3.82
CA LYS A 58 9.69 7.67 -4.65
C LYS A 58 9.33 7.47 -6.12
N VAL A 59 9.16 6.21 -6.55
CA VAL A 59 8.80 5.87 -7.93
C VAL A 59 7.40 6.40 -8.26
N LEU A 60 6.41 6.13 -7.42
CA LEU A 60 5.01 6.56 -7.64
C LEU A 60 4.87 8.08 -7.64
N ARG A 61 5.64 8.80 -6.80
CA ARG A 61 5.71 10.28 -6.87
C ARG A 61 6.38 10.76 -8.14
N ALA A 62 7.52 10.16 -8.51
CA ALA A 62 8.29 10.53 -9.69
C ALA A 62 7.47 10.41 -10.98
N LEU A 63 6.63 9.37 -11.08
CA LEU A 63 5.70 9.17 -12.19
C LEU A 63 4.83 10.41 -12.44
N HIS A 64 4.21 10.98 -11.40
CA HIS A 64 3.42 12.21 -11.54
C HIS A 64 4.30 13.44 -11.74
N THR A 65 5.33 13.60 -10.91
CA THR A 65 6.19 14.80 -10.89
C THR A 65 6.88 15.05 -12.21
N ILE A 66 7.28 14.01 -12.95
CA ILE A 66 7.97 14.20 -14.22
C ILE A 66 7.09 14.93 -15.25
N PHE A 67 5.76 14.82 -15.19
CA PHE A 67 4.86 15.50 -16.12
C PHE A 67 4.08 16.67 -15.51
N HIS A 68 4.20 16.86 -14.19
CA HIS A 68 3.46 17.90 -13.48
C HIS A 68 4.01 19.29 -13.81
N ASN A 69 3.14 20.19 -14.29
CA ASN A 69 3.48 21.54 -14.73
C ASN A 69 4.57 21.60 -15.83
N VAL A 70 4.73 20.54 -16.63
CA VAL A 70 5.67 20.50 -17.77
C VAL A 70 4.91 20.10 -19.06
N PRO A 71 4.16 21.03 -19.69
CA PRO A 71 3.27 20.70 -20.81
C PRO A 71 4.01 20.17 -22.05
N ALA A 72 5.19 20.71 -22.38
CA ALA A 72 5.98 20.23 -23.51
C ALA A 72 6.36 18.75 -23.37
N ARG A 73 6.85 18.36 -22.18
CA ARG A 73 7.22 16.97 -21.89
C ARG A 73 6.02 16.04 -21.90
N ARG A 74 4.87 16.51 -21.40
CA ARG A 74 3.61 15.75 -21.47
C ARG A 74 3.17 15.56 -22.93
N ALA A 75 3.30 16.59 -23.76
CA ALA A 75 2.99 16.51 -25.19
C ALA A 75 3.91 15.52 -25.92
N ASP A 76 5.22 15.53 -25.63
CA ASP A 76 6.18 14.56 -26.16
C ASP A 76 5.80 13.13 -25.76
N PHE A 77 5.49 12.91 -24.47
CA PHE A 77 5.05 11.62 -23.95
C PHE A 77 3.80 11.12 -24.68
N CYS A 78 2.74 11.94 -24.76
CA CYS A 78 1.50 11.56 -25.45
C CYS A 78 1.74 11.29 -26.94
N THR A 79 2.57 12.10 -27.60
CA THR A 79 2.87 11.95 -29.03
C THR A 79 3.66 10.66 -29.31
N LEU A 80 4.62 10.34 -28.45
CA LEU A 80 5.44 9.13 -28.56
C LEU A 80 4.61 7.86 -28.30
N THR A 81 3.84 7.86 -27.22
CA THR A 81 3.17 6.66 -26.69
C THR A 81 1.75 6.48 -27.21
N LYS A 82 1.20 7.51 -27.86
CA LYS A 82 -0.19 7.60 -28.34
C LYS A 82 -1.26 7.48 -27.24
N THR A 83 -0.87 7.60 -25.97
CA THR A 83 -1.80 7.61 -24.84
C THR A 83 -2.14 9.04 -24.41
N SER A 84 -3.36 9.24 -23.92
CA SER A 84 -3.77 10.44 -23.18
C SER A 84 -3.78 10.21 -21.66
N VAL A 85 -3.53 8.97 -21.24
CA VAL A 85 -3.57 8.54 -19.84
C VAL A 85 -2.29 8.96 -19.13
N VAL A 86 -2.42 9.73 -18.04
CA VAL A 86 -1.28 10.26 -17.27
C VAL A 86 -1.23 9.72 -15.84
N PRO A 87 -0.05 9.70 -15.20
CA PRO A 87 0.07 9.28 -13.80
C PRO A 87 -0.72 10.15 -12.82
N LEU A 88 -1.12 9.55 -11.70
CA LEU A 88 -1.85 10.19 -10.61
C LEU A 88 -0.90 10.60 -9.47
N PRO A 89 -1.20 11.67 -8.71
CA PRO A 89 -0.38 12.10 -7.58
C PRO A 89 -0.47 11.12 -6.41
N PHE A 90 0.69 10.71 -5.89
CA PHE A 90 0.78 9.85 -4.70
C PHE A 90 0.64 10.65 -3.39
N CYS A 91 -0.20 10.18 -2.47
CA CYS A 91 -0.40 10.78 -1.14
C CYS A 91 0.43 10.07 -0.05
N GLY A 92 1.41 10.78 0.51
CA GLY A 92 2.36 10.22 1.48
C GLY A 92 1.84 9.93 2.88
N HIS A 93 0.69 10.50 3.23
CA HIS A 93 0.05 10.30 4.53
C HIS A 93 -1.14 9.34 4.45
N ARG A 94 -1.54 8.94 3.23
CA ARG A 94 -2.70 8.08 2.98
C ARG A 94 -2.36 6.86 2.12
N TRP A 95 -1.43 6.04 2.60
CA TRP A 95 -0.86 4.93 1.84
C TRP A 95 -1.88 3.93 1.26
N ILE A 96 -2.78 3.37 2.08
CA ILE A 96 -3.82 2.43 1.63
C ILE A 96 -4.84 3.02 0.63
N GLU A 97 -4.97 4.35 0.57
CA GLU A 97 -5.84 5.04 -0.40
C GLU A 97 -5.18 5.19 -1.79
N ASN A 98 -3.88 4.91 -1.93
CA ASN A 98 -3.17 5.03 -3.22
C ASN A 98 -3.46 3.86 -4.19
N LEU A 99 -4.52 3.08 -3.99
CA LEU A 99 -4.92 2.03 -4.92
C LEU A 99 -5.14 2.55 -6.36
N PRO A 100 -5.82 3.69 -6.60
CA PRO A 100 -5.93 4.24 -7.95
C PRO A 100 -4.58 4.64 -8.55
N VAL A 101 -3.65 5.13 -7.72
CA VAL A 101 -2.31 5.57 -8.14
C VAL A 101 -1.49 4.39 -8.64
N VAL A 102 -1.45 3.28 -7.89
CA VAL A 102 -0.71 2.07 -8.33
C VAL A 102 -1.37 1.41 -9.54
N LYS A 103 -2.72 1.39 -9.62
CA LYS A 103 -3.43 0.89 -10.81
C LYS A 103 -3.03 1.66 -12.05
N ARG A 104 -3.01 3.00 -11.94
CA ARG A 104 -2.55 3.87 -13.02
C ARG A 104 -1.07 3.64 -13.34
N ALA A 105 -0.23 3.45 -12.33
CA ALA A 105 1.19 3.17 -12.54
C ALA A 105 1.41 1.88 -13.34
N ILE A 106 0.70 0.80 -13.00
CA ILE A 106 0.73 -0.48 -13.75
C ILE A 106 0.30 -0.27 -15.20
N GLU A 107 -0.81 0.46 -15.43
CA GLU A 107 -1.35 0.75 -16.76
C GLU A 107 -0.34 1.49 -17.66
N ILE A 108 0.33 2.51 -17.12
CA ILE A 108 1.21 3.38 -17.92
C ILE A 108 2.67 2.93 -17.93
N TRP A 109 3.08 1.98 -17.09
CA TRP A 109 4.49 1.62 -16.94
C TRP A 109 5.17 1.26 -18.28
N PRO A 110 4.55 0.48 -19.19
CA PRO A 110 5.14 0.23 -20.51
C PRO A 110 5.40 1.51 -21.32
N MET A 111 4.51 2.49 -21.24
CA MET A 111 4.63 3.79 -21.89
C MET A 111 5.72 4.65 -21.25
N ILE A 112 5.90 4.55 -19.93
CA ILE A 112 7.01 5.19 -19.21
C ILE A 112 8.34 4.60 -19.68
N VAL A 113 8.46 3.28 -19.78
CA VAL A 113 9.66 2.62 -20.31
C VAL A 113 9.96 3.10 -21.74
N MET A 114 8.95 3.18 -22.61
CA MET A 114 9.09 3.71 -23.97
C MET A 114 9.62 5.15 -23.99
N TYR A 115 9.11 5.99 -23.09
CA TYR A 115 9.59 7.37 -22.93
C TYR A 115 11.04 7.44 -22.45
N LEU A 116 11.40 6.66 -21.43
CA LEU A 116 12.77 6.58 -20.92
C LEU A 116 13.75 6.07 -22.00
N ASP A 117 13.32 5.12 -22.82
CA ASP A 117 14.08 4.60 -23.96
C ASP A 117 14.30 5.69 -25.03
N ALA A 118 13.27 6.47 -25.35
CA ALA A 118 13.39 7.57 -26.31
C ALA A 118 14.37 8.66 -25.83
N VAL A 119 14.35 8.99 -24.54
CA VAL A 119 15.33 9.90 -23.93
C VAL A 119 16.74 9.30 -23.96
N THR A 120 16.89 8.02 -23.59
CA THR A 120 18.18 7.31 -23.61
C THR A 120 18.79 7.30 -25.02
N ARG A 121 17.96 7.11 -26.05
CA ARG A 121 18.36 7.13 -27.47
C ARG A 121 18.48 8.54 -28.06
N LYS A 122 18.39 9.59 -27.22
CA LYS A 122 18.45 11.01 -27.63
C LYS A 122 17.38 11.43 -28.65
N LYS A 123 16.26 10.70 -28.73
CA LYS A 123 15.10 11.07 -29.55
C LYS A 123 14.24 12.14 -28.87
N LEU A 124 14.30 12.22 -27.55
CA LEU A 124 13.67 13.25 -26.73
C LEU A 124 14.72 13.91 -25.82
N PRO A 125 14.51 15.18 -25.42
CA PRO A 125 15.42 15.87 -24.52
C PRO A 125 15.45 15.19 -23.16
N ASN A 126 16.64 15.14 -22.53
CA ASN A 126 16.77 14.65 -21.16
C ASN A 126 16.19 15.68 -20.19
N PRO A 127 15.22 15.30 -19.33
CA PRO A 127 14.67 16.18 -18.31
C PRO A 127 15.68 16.78 -17.33
N GLY A 128 16.77 16.09 -17.02
CA GLY A 128 17.75 16.51 -16.01
C GLY A 128 17.14 16.69 -14.60
N THR A 129 16.15 15.88 -14.25
CA THR A 129 15.44 15.99 -12.95
C THR A 129 15.57 14.71 -12.13
N SER A 130 15.54 14.84 -10.81
CA SER A 130 15.54 13.70 -9.89
C SER A 130 14.38 12.73 -10.14
N SER A 131 13.23 13.22 -10.61
CA SER A 131 12.10 12.38 -11.01
C SER A 131 12.43 11.48 -12.20
N TYR A 132 13.17 11.99 -13.19
CA TYR A 132 13.65 11.19 -14.31
C TYR A 132 14.67 10.15 -13.84
N ASP A 133 15.63 10.54 -13.01
CA ASP A 133 16.67 9.63 -12.51
C ASP A 133 16.06 8.49 -11.69
N THR A 134 15.06 8.80 -10.86
CA THR A 134 14.30 7.80 -10.09
C THR A 134 13.61 6.78 -10.99
N LEU A 135 12.95 7.25 -12.07
CA LEU A 135 12.28 6.36 -13.02
C LEU A 135 13.26 5.56 -13.88
N ALA A 136 14.38 6.17 -14.27
CA ALA A 136 15.44 5.51 -15.02
C ALA A 136 16.09 4.39 -14.21
N GLU A 137 16.25 4.57 -12.89
CA GLU A 137 16.72 3.53 -11.97
C GLU A 137 15.67 2.44 -11.76
N ALA A 138 14.41 2.82 -11.50
CA ALA A 138 13.32 1.85 -11.33
C ALA A 138 13.09 0.98 -12.58
N ARG A 139 13.38 1.49 -13.79
CA ARG A 139 13.36 0.69 -15.03
C ARG A 139 14.37 -0.47 -15.03
N LYS A 140 15.47 -0.34 -14.29
CA LYS A 140 16.50 -1.40 -14.18
C LYS A 140 16.09 -2.50 -13.21
N ASP A 141 15.16 -2.23 -12.30
CA ASP A 141 14.63 -3.22 -11.36
C ASP A 141 13.70 -4.19 -12.10
N PRO A 142 14.08 -5.46 -12.28
CA PRO A 142 13.25 -6.41 -13.01
C PRO A 142 11.93 -6.72 -12.30
N PHE A 143 11.85 -6.49 -10.98
CA PHE A 143 10.68 -6.79 -10.16
C PHE A 143 9.75 -5.60 -9.95
N ILE A 144 10.02 -4.42 -10.53
CA ILE A 144 9.22 -3.21 -10.29
C ILE A 144 7.72 -3.42 -10.56
N MET A 145 7.36 -4.13 -11.63
CA MET A 145 5.96 -4.46 -11.93
C MET A 145 5.37 -5.44 -10.92
N ALA A 146 6.13 -6.45 -10.49
CA ALA A 146 5.69 -7.37 -9.44
C ALA A 146 5.46 -6.64 -8.11
N LYS A 147 6.33 -5.68 -7.77
CA LYS A 147 6.18 -4.80 -6.59
C LYS A 147 4.91 -3.94 -6.68
N PHE A 148 4.61 -3.34 -7.84
CA PHE A 148 3.36 -2.60 -8.05
C PHE A 148 2.13 -3.49 -7.92
N HIS A 149 2.13 -4.68 -8.53
CA HIS A 149 1.01 -5.61 -8.40
C HIS A 149 0.83 -6.12 -6.98
N PHE A 150 1.92 -6.32 -6.24
CA PHE A 150 1.84 -6.70 -4.84
C PHE A 150 1.28 -5.58 -3.95
N PHE A 151 1.75 -4.33 -4.15
CA PHE A 151 1.16 -3.14 -3.53
C PHE A 151 -0.34 -3.07 -3.83
N MET A 152 -0.73 -3.25 -5.09
CA MET A 152 -2.14 -3.25 -5.50
C MET A 152 -2.94 -4.33 -4.77
N ALA A 153 -2.44 -5.57 -4.71
CA ALA A 153 -3.11 -6.68 -4.04
C ALA A 153 -3.35 -6.42 -2.55
N LEU A 154 -2.38 -5.82 -1.85
CA LEU A 154 -2.56 -5.43 -0.46
C LEU A 154 -3.54 -4.27 -0.32
N SER A 155 -3.37 -3.18 -1.07
CA SER A 155 -4.29 -2.02 -1.00
C SER A 155 -5.74 -2.42 -1.30
N MET A 156 -5.96 -3.34 -2.24
CA MET A 156 -7.29 -3.89 -2.54
C MET A 156 -7.92 -4.59 -1.33
N THR A 157 -7.13 -5.23 -0.48
CA THR A 157 -7.62 -5.92 0.73
C THR A 157 -8.28 -4.93 1.70
N PHE A 158 -7.85 -3.66 1.69
CA PHE A 158 -8.44 -2.59 2.52
C PHE A 158 -9.67 -1.93 1.90
N SER A 159 -9.95 -2.13 0.61
CA SER A 159 -10.96 -1.32 -0.11
C SER A 159 -12.35 -1.46 0.51
N THR A 160 -12.83 -2.69 0.75
CA THR A 160 -14.14 -2.91 1.37
C THR A 160 -14.22 -2.33 2.79
N PHE A 161 -13.11 -2.40 3.54
CA PHE A 161 -13.03 -1.82 4.87
C PHE A 161 -13.13 -0.29 4.80
N LEU A 162 -12.31 0.34 3.96
CA LEU A 162 -12.31 1.80 3.78
C LEU A 162 -13.67 2.31 3.30
N THR A 163 -14.26 1.71 2.26
CA THR A 163 -15.58 2.10 1.75
C THR A 163 -16.66 2.02 2.81
N LYS A 164 -16.60 1.03 3.71
CA LYS A 164 -17.59 0.87 4.77
C LYS A 164 -17.40 1.89 5.91
N TYR A 165 -16.16 2.10 6.35
CA TYR A 165 -15.84 2.85 7.57
C TYR A 165 -15.44 4.31 7.34
N GLN A 166 -15.25 4.75 6.09
CA GLN A 166 -15.09 6.17 5.73
C GLN A 166 -16.43 6.76 5.26
N THR A 167 -17.46 6.64 6.10
CA THR A 167 -18.82 7.14 5.85
C THR A 167 -19.37 7.81 7.11
N ASP A 168 -20.41 8.62 6.96
CA ASP A 168 -21.13 9.23 8.09
C ASP A 168 -22.16 8.28 8.74
N GLU A 169 -22.28 7.05 8.22
CA GLU A 169 -23.20 6.06 8.76
C GLU A 169 -22.72 5.52 10.12
N PRO A 170 -23.63 5.11 11.02
CA PRO A 170 -23.28 4.59 12.35
C PRO A 170 -22.76 3.14 12.29
N VAL A 171 -21.76 2.87 11.46
CA VAL A 171 -21.19 1.53 11.21
C VAL A 171 -20.19 1.08 12.29
N MET A 172 -19.83 1.98 13.21
CA MET A 172 -18.85 1.76 14.26
C MET A 172 -19.06 0.46 15.08
N PRO A 173 -20.28 0.07 15.49
CA PRO A 173 -20.51 -1.18 16.22
C PRO A 173 -19.96 -2.44 15.52
N PHE A 174 -19.76 -2.39 14.20
CA PHE A 174 -19.28 -3.53 13.41
C PHE A 174 -17.75 -3.54 13.22
N ILE A 175 -17.02 -2.50 13.65
CA ILE A 175 -15.61 -2.31 13.28
C ILE A 175 -14.71 -3.45 13.79
N SER A 176 -14.95 -3.93 15.01
CA SER A 176 -14.11 -4.98 15.62
C SER A 176 -14.16 -6.28 14.79
N LYS A 177 -15.38 -6.69 14.41
CA LYS A 177 -15.58 -7.86 13.54
C LYS A 177 -14.95 -7.66 12.17
N ALA A 178 -15.10 -6.48 11.56
CA ALA A 178 -14.53 -6.22 10.24
C ALA A 178 -13.00 -6.13 10.26
N LEU A 179 -12.41 -5.53 11.30
CA LEU A 179 -10.97 -5.53 11.53
C LEU A 179 -10.44 -6.96 11.68
N ALA A 180 -11.13 -7.81 12.45
CA ALA A 180 -10.71 -9.20 12.59
C ALA A 180 -10.68 -9.94 11.25
N VAL A 181 -11.69 -9.73 10.40
CA VAL A 181 -11.74 -10.30 9.04
C VAL A 181 -10.62 -9.74 8.15
N LEU A 182 -10.40 -8.43 8.18
CA LEU A 182 -9.32 -7.76 7.44
C LEU A 182 -7.94 -8.30 7.83
N MET A 183 -7.64 -8.34 9.13
CA MET A 183 -6.37 -8.85 9.65
C MET A 183 -6.17 -10.31 9.29
N LYS A 184 -7.20 -11.16 9.45
CA LYS A 184 -7.13 -12.57 9.03
C LYS A 184 -6.86 -12.71 7.54
N SER A 185 -7.44 -11.84 6.70
CA SER A 185 -7.18 -11.83 5.25
C SER A 185 -5.75 -11.43 4.91
N LEU A 186 -5.15 -10.50 5.65
CA LEU A 186 -3.75 -10.11 5.47
C LEU A 186 -2.80 -11.22 5.93
N LEU A 187 -3.02 -11.76 7.13
CA LEU A 187 -2.19 -12.82 7.72
C LEU A 187 -2.18 -14.08 6.86
N ARG A 188 -3.31 -14.45 6.23
CA ARG A 188 -3.40 -15.64 5.35
C ARG A 188 -2.37 -15.64 4.21
N ARG A 189 -1.82 -14.48 3.86
CA ARG A 189 -0.82 -14.37 2.79
C ARG A 189 0.52 -15.00 3.18
N PHE A 190 0.83 -15.05 4.47
CA PHE A 190 2.14 -15.49 4.96
C PHE A 190 2.09 -16.40 6.20
N ILE A 191 0.95 -16.54 6.87
CA ILE A 191 0.73 -17.46 7.99
C ILE A 191 -0.07 -18.68 7.51
N LYS A 192 0.32 -19.87 7.96
CA LYS A 192 -0.34 -21.14 7.63
C LYS A 192 -1.83 -21.08 7.97
N GLY A 193 -2.68 -21.51 7.03
CA GLY A 193 -4.14 -21.51 7.18
C GLY A 193 -4.62 -22.22 8.45
N GLN A 194 -4.02 -23.37 8.77
CA GLN A 194 -4.31 -24.16 9.99
C GLN A 194 -4.15 -23.37 11.29
N VAL A 195 -3.20 -22.41 11.34
CA VAL A 195 -3.01 -21.53 12.51
C VAL A 195 -4.15 -20.53 12.59
N LEU A 196 -4.56 -19.97 11.46
CA LEU A 196 -5.58 -18.93 11.43
C LEU A 196 -7.01 -19.46 11.61
N GLU A 197 -7.29 -20.71 11.24
CA GLU A 197 -8.63 -21.31 11.37
C GLU A 197 -9.05 -21.46 12.85
N GLY A 198 -8.12 -21.83 13.73
CA GLY A 198 -8.40 -22.14 15.14
C GLY A 198 -8.26 -20.98 16.12
N ILE A 199 -7.76 -19.80 15.70
CA ILE A 199 -7.48 -18.69 16.62
C ILE A 199 -8.67 -17.76 16.82
N THR A 200 -8.83 -17.32 18.07
CA THR A 200 -9.70 -16.22 18.46
C THR A 200 -9.10 -14.86 18.07
N THR A 201 -9.90 -13.79 18.10
CA THR A 201 -9.40 -12.42 17.86
C THR A 201 -8.31 -12.03 18.85
N VAL A 202 -8.44 -12.42 20.12
CA VAL A 202 -7.43 -12.13 21.17
C VAL A 202 -6.11 -12.83 20.85
N GLN A 203 -6.15 -14.12 20.51
CA GLN A 203 -4.95 -14.87 20.11
C GLN A 203 -4.32 -14.31 18.84
N MET A 204 -5.13 -13.82 17.89
CA MET A 204 -4.63 -13.19 16.67
C MET A 204 -3.87 -11.89 16.94
N VAL A 205 -4.32 -11.07 17.90
CA VAL A 205 -3.62 -9.84 18.28
C VAL A 205 -2.25 -10.13 18.92
N SER A 206 -2.13 -11.25 19.63
CA SER A 206 -0.88 -11.69 20.27
C SER A 206 -0.06 -12.66 19.42
N LEU A 207 -0.42 -12.88 18.16
CA LEU A 207 0.27 -13.81 17.28
C LEU A 207 1.67 -13.27 16.94
N ASP A 208 2.71 -14.03 17.28
CA ASP A 208 4.06 -13.72 16.82
C ASP A 208 4.19 -14.06 15.33
N VAL A 209 3.98 -13.06 14.49
CA VAL A 209 4.12 -13.18 13.04
C VAL A 209 5.56 -13.38 12.58
N THR A 210 6.55 -13.30 13.47
CA THR A 210 7.96 -13.58 13.20
C THR A 210 8.35 -15.05 13.37
N ASP A 211 7.51 -15.84 14.04
CA ASP A 211 7.75 -17.27 14.21
C ASP A 211 7.68 -18.01 12.87
N LYS A 212 8.84 -18.51 12.44
CA LYS A 212 9.02 -19.26 11.19
C LYS A 212 8.18 -20.54 11.15
N GLN A 213 7.83 -21.13 12.30
CA GLN A 213 6.98 -22.33 12.35
C GLN A 213 5.54 -22.04 11.98
N LEU A 214 5.07 -20.80 12.17
CA LEU A 214 3.72 -20.37 11.84
C LEU A 214 3.60 -19.91 10.39
N ARG A 215 4.72 -19.51 9.78
CA ARG A 215 4.78 -18.99 8.41
C ARG A 215 4.65 -20.07 7.34
N VAL A 216 4.06 -19.72 6.20
CA VAL A 216 4.12 -20.55 4.99
C VAL A 216 5.55 -20.57 4.43
N CYS A 217 5.85 -21.56 3.58
CA CYS A 217 7.11 -21.54 2.84
C CYS A 217 7.15 -20.33 1.90
N ALA A 218 8.33 -19.77 1.62
CA ALA A 218 8.46 -18.61 0.72
C ALA A 218 7.78 -18.84 -0.64
N LYS A 219 7.84 -20.07 -1.18
CA LYS A 219 7.17 -20.45 -2.44
C LYS A 219 5.63 -20.33 -2.40
N ASP A 220 5.04 -20.46 -1.21
CA ASP A 220 3.60 -20.52 -0.97
C ASP A 220 3.04 -19.17 -0.49
N VAL A 221 3.86 -18.12 -0.41
CA VAL A 221 3.43 -16.76 -0.05
C VAL A 221 2.47 -16.23 -1.12
N ASP A 222 1.29 -15.77 -0.71
CA ASP A 222 0.32 -15.12 -1.59
C ASP A 222 0.70 -13.66 -1.87
N ILE A 223 1.40 -13.48 -2.98
CA ILE A 223 1.78 -12.17 -3.55
C ILE A 223 0.69 -11.56 -4.45
N GLY A 224 -0.46 -12.22 -4.58
CA GLY A 224 -1.56 -11.81 -5.44
C GLY A 224 -1.36 -12.18 -6.92
N LEU A 225 -2.49 -12.44 -7.60
CA LEU A 225 -2.52 -12.93 -8.98
C LEU A 225 -1.72 -12.04 -9.97
N GLY A 226 -1.78 -10.72 -9.82
CA GLY A 226 -1.06 -9.81 -10.70
C GLY A 226 0.45 -9.98 -10.63
N ALA A 227 1.00 -10.14 -9.41
CA ALA A 227 2.43 -10.35 -9.24
C ALA A 227 2.82 -11.75 -9.74
N GLU A 228 2.00 -12.77 -9.48
CA GLU A 228 2.21 -14.13 -10.01
C GLU A 228 2.34 -14.16 -11.54
N VAL A 229 1.44 -13.46 -12.24
CA VAL A 229 1.48 -13.37 -13.71
C VAL A 229 2.78 -12.71 -14.18
N VAL A 230 3.15 -11.57 -13.57
CA VAL A 230 4.40 -10.87 -13.93
C VAL A 230 5.62 -11.75 -13.70
N LEU A 231 5.71 -12.47 -12.57
CA LEU A 231 6.85 -13.34 -12.28
C LEU A 231 6.94 -14.50 -13.28
N LYS A 232 5.81 -15.10 -13.66
CA LYS A 232 5.78 -16.17 -14.67
C LYS A 232 6.24 -15.68 -16.05
N GLU A 233 5.77 -14.50 -16.47
CA GLU A 233 6.22 -13.87 -17.71
C GLU A 233 7.71 -13.56 -17.69
N LEU A 234 8.24 -13.11 -16.55
CA LEU A 234 9.66 -12.87 -16.36
C LEU A 234 10.46 -14.16 -16.50
N GLN A 235 10.00 -15.31 -15.99
CA GLN A 235 10.69 -16.59 -16.16
C GLN A 235 10.61 -17.14 -17.59
N GLY A 236 9.49 -16.91 -18.28
CA GLY A 236 9.25 -17.44 -19.62
C GLY A 236 9.97 -16.70 -20.75
N ARG A 237 10.60 -15.55 -20.48
CA ARG A 237 11.32 -14.77 -21.50
C ARG A 237 12.66 -15.45 -21.85
N PRO A 238 12.96 -15.72 -23.14
CA PRO A 238 14.20 -16.36 -23.57
C PRO A 238 15.48 -15.62 -23.16
N SER A 239 15.37 -14.30 -22.95
CA SER A 239 16.46 -13.40 -22.55
C SER A 239 16.48 -13.09 -21.05
N SER A 240 15.64 -13.74 -20.24
CA SER A 240 15.55 -13.45 -18.81
C SER A 240 16.68 -14.12 -18.05
N SER A 241 17.46 -13.31 -17.33
CA SER A 241 18.48 -13.79 -16.39
C SER A 241 17.89 -14.10 -15.01
N ILE A 242 16.56 -14.06 -14.83
CA ILE A 242 15.92 -14.19 -13.53
C ILE A 242 15.71 -15.67 -13.21
N GLY A 243 16.58 -16.20 -12.35
CA GLY A 243 16.47 -17.56 -11.84
C GLY A 243 15.39 -17.72 -10.79
N GLU A 244 15.07 -18.98 -10.49
CA GLU A 244 14.13 -19.36 -9.43
C GLU A 244 14.51 -18.80 -8.05
N LEU A 245 15.81 -18.70 -7.77
CA LEU A 245 16.33 -18.16 -6.51
C LEU A 245 15.90 -16.70 -6.30
N SER A 246 16.01 -15.83 -7.32
CA SER A 246 15.63 -14.42 -7.23
C SER A 246 14.13 -14.24 -7.02
N ILE A 247 13.31 -15.15 -7.54
CA ILE A 247 11.86 -15.16 -7.29
C ILE A 247 11.54 -15.60 -5.87
N LEU A 248 12.23 -16.62 -5.34
CA LEU A 248 12.11 -17.01 -3.95
C LEU A 248 12.55 -15.90 -3.00
N GLU A 249 13.59 -15.14 -3.36
CA GLU A 249 14.03 -13.94 -2.63
C GLU A 249 12.95 -12.86 -2.66
N PHE A 250 12.38 -12.54 -3.83
CA PHE A 250 11.27 -11.59 -3.93
C PHE A 250 10.07 -11.99 -3.04
N ARG A 251 9.70 -13.28 -3.01
CA ARG A 251 8.63 -13.76 -2.12
C ARG A 251 8.99 -13.67 -0.65
N ARG A 252 10.26 -13.93 -0.31
CA ARG A 252 10.77 -13.77 1.06
C ARG A 252 10.72 -12.30 1.49
N ASP A 253 11.05 -11.38 0.61
CA ASP A 253 10.94 -9.93 0.85
C ASP A 253 9.49 -9.53 1.06
N CYS A 254 8.57 -10.03 0.23
CA CYS A 254 7.12 -9.81 0.40
C CYS A 254 6.66 -10.24 1.80
N MET A 255 7.08 -11.43 2.25
CA MET A 255 6.72 -11.92 3.58
C MET A 255 7.37 -11.12 4.72
N THR A 256 8.66 -10.79 4.60
CA THR A 256 9.43 -10.17 5.68
C THR A 256 9.07 -8.70 5.87
N ASN A 257 8.74 -7.99 4.79
CA ASN A 257 8.45 -6.57 4.86
C ASN A 257 7.02 -6.29 5.37
N ILE A 258 6.10 -7.26 5.31
CA ILE A 258 4.70 -7.07 5.74
C ILE A 258 4.39 -7.77 7.06
N SER A 259 5.32 -8.61 7.54
CA SER A 259 5.25 -9.23 8.87
C SER A 259 5.65 -8.27 9.97
#